data_AF-A0A822AVS0-F1
#
_entry.id   AF-A0A822AVS0-F1
#
_cell.length_a   1.000
_cell.length_b   1.000
_cell.length_c   1.000
_cell.angle_alpha   90.00
_cell.angle_beta   90.00
_cell.angle_gamma   90.00
#
_symmetry.space_group_name_H-M   'P 1'
#
loop_
_entity.id
_entity.type
_entity.pdbx_description
1 polymer ?
#
loop_
_entity_poly.entity_id
_entity_poly.type
_entity_poly.pdbx_seq_one_letter_code
_entity_poly.pdbx_strand_id
1 'polypeptide(L)'
;DIMVTQLIDEIEAHIERYGLKPQRISFVGHSLGNLVVRATVSHPRFERFRTLLYTYLSLSGPHLGTLFNSSGLVNMGMWLMQKWKKSCSLSQMSFKDHVDPKQTYLYKLSKKPCLEYFKNILLIASPQDRYVPFHSARIELCKAALKDTVY
;
A
#
# COMPACT_ATOMS: atom_id res chain seq x y z
N ASP A 1 -13.85 4.41 1.74
CA ASP A 1 -12.97 3.25 1.96
C ASP A 1 -12.94 3.03 3.47
N ILE A 2 -13.60 1.97 3.94
CA ILE A 2 -13.95 1.79 5.37
C ILE A 2 -12.70 1.72 6.25
N MET A 3 -11.66 1.00 5.80
CA MET A 3 -10.42 0.84 6.57
C MET A 3 -9.65 2.17 6.69
N VAL A 4 -9.68 3.00 5.65
CA VAL A 4 -9.03 4.32 5.65
C VAL A 4 -9.70 5.25 6.66
N THR A 5 -11.04 5.32 6.62
CA THR A 5 -11.78 6.18 7.55
C THR A 5 -11.65 5.67 8.99
N GLN A 6 -11.70 4.36 9.21
CA GLN A 6 -11.47 3.77 10.54
C GLN A 6 -10.08 4.10 11.10
N LEU A 7 -9.03 4.00 10.30
CA LEU A 7 -7.68 4.36 10.75
C LEU A 7 -7.58 5.86 11.09
N ILE A 8 -8.23 6.73 10.30
CA ILE A 8 -8.29 8.17 10.62
C ILE A 8 -9.01 8.39 11.95
N ASP A 9 -10.19 7.77 12.12
CA ASP A 9 -11.00 7.90 13.33
C ASP A 9 -10.24 7.37 14.56
N GLU A 10 -9.50 6.27 14.42
CA GLU A 10 -8.66 5.71 15.49
C GLU A 10 -7.51 6.65 15.89
N ILE A 11 -6.85 7.28 14.92
CA ILE A 11 -5.78 8.25 15.19
C ILE A 11 -6.35 9.50 15.88
N GLU A 12 -7.45 10.05 15.36
CA GLU A 12 -8.14 11.22 15.94
C GLU A 12 -8.60 10.91 17.37
N ALA A 13 -9.29 9.79 17.58
CA ALA A 13 -9.77 9.36 18.89
C ALA A 13 -8.63 9.09 19.87
N HIS A 14 -7.50 8.54 19.42
CA HIS A 14 -6.33 8.32 20.28
C HIS A 14 -5.71 9.66 20.73
N ILE A 15 -5.56 10.61 19.80
CA ILE A 15 -5.04 11.94 20.12
C ILE A 15 -5.97 12.66 21.12
N GLU A 16 -7.28 12.63 20.87
CA GLU A 16 -8.27 13.29 21.73
C GLU A 16 -8.35 12.64 23.11
N ARG A 17 -8.46 11.31 23.19
CA ARG A 17 -8.58 10.57 24.44
C ARG A 17 -7.43 10.85 25.41
N TYR A 18 -6.22 11.01 24.89
CA TYR A 18 -5.02 11.22 25.69
C TYR A 18 -4.52 12.68 25.67
N GLY A 19 -5.26 13.61 25.07
CA GLY A 19 -4.88 15.02 24.98
C GLY A 19 -3.51 15.27 24.33
N LEU A 20 -3.14 14.43 23.35
CA LEU A 20 -1.81 14.46 22.74
C LEU A 20 -1.63 15.69 21.84
N LYS A 21 -0.41 16.22 21.82
CA LYS A 21 0.02 17.27 20.88
C LYS A 21 1.21 16.77 20.06
N PRO A 22 1.00 15.83 19.12
CA PRO A 22 2.08 15.19 18.40
C PRO A 22 2.86 16.21 17.58
N GLN A 23 4.18 16.22 17.74
CA GLN A 23 5.08 16.95 16.84
C GLN A 23 5.54 16.09 15.65
N ARG A 24 5.44 14.76 15.80
CA ARG A 24 5.82 13.78 14.78
C ARG A 24 4.85 12.60 14.81
N ILE A 25 4.46 12.15 13.62
CA ILE A 25 3.68 10.93 13.41
C ILE A 25 4.50 10.04 12.47
N SER A 26 4.73 8.80 12.90
CA SER A 26 5.42 7.80 12.10
C SER A 26 4.54 6.57 11.92
N PHE A 27 4.61 5.96 10.76
CA PHE A 27 3.85 4.76 10.42
C PHE A 27 4.78 3.57 10.24
N VAL A 28 4.37 2.43 10.80
CA VAL A 28 4.92 1.13 10.47
C VAL A 28 3.82 0.33 9.79
N GLY A 29 3.96 0.13 8.48
CA GLY A 29 3.01 -0.65 7.69
C GLY A 29 3.55 -2.05 7.43
N HIS A 30 2.69 -3.06 7.57
CA HIS A 30 3.01 -4.44 7.21
C HIS A 30 2.02 -4.95 6.18
N SER A 31 2.52 -5.60 5.12
CA SER A 31 1.69 -6.19 4.06
C SER A 31 0.66 -5.17 3.53
N LEU A 32 -0.62 -5.55 3.48
CA LEU A 32 -1.77 -4.70 3.11
C LEU A 32 -1.87 -3.38 3.87
N GLY A 33 -1.43 -3.35 5.14
CA GLY A 33 -1.46 -2.14 5.96
C GLY A 33 -0.68 -0.99 5.32
N ASN A 34 0.31 -1.29 4.48
CA ASN A 34 1.03 -0.28 3.71
C ASN A 34 0.13 0.48 2.73
N LEU A 35 -0.81 -0.21 2.06
CA LEU A 35 -1.75 0.46 1.17
C LEU A 35 -2.79 1.27 1.94
N VAL A 36 -3.21 0.77 3.12
CA VAL A 36 -4.11 1.52 4.01
C VAL A 36 -3.45 2.80 4.48
N VAL A 37 -2.19 2.75 4.95
CA VAL A 37 -1.40 3.93 5.34
C VAL A 37 -1.32 4.92 4.18
N ARG A 38 -0.95 4.45 2.98
CA ARG A 38 -0.84 5.32 1.80
C ARG A 38 -2.17 6.00 1.46
N ALA A 39 -3.27 5.24 1.49
CA ALA A 39 -4.60 5.75 1.22
C ALA A 39 -5.08 6.74 2.30
N THR A 40 -4.78 6.48 3.57
CA THR A 40 -5.04 7.37 4.70
C THR A 40 -4.30 8.70 4.57
N VAL A 41 -2.99 8.68 4.30
CA VAL A 41 -2.20 9.90 4.13
C VAL A 41 -2.69 10.74 2.94
N SER A 42 -3.10 10.06 1.87
CA SER A 42 -3.68 10.69 0.67
C SER A 42 -5.11 11.22 0.90
N HIS A 43 -5.78 10.86 1.99
CA HIS A 43 -7.17 11.21 2.25
C HIS A 43 -7.30 12.68 2.70
N PRO A 44 -8.31 13.44 2.23
CA PRO A 44 -8.48 14.85 2.62
C PRO A 44 -8.63 15.07 4.12
N ARG A 45 -9.39 14.22 4.83
CA ARG A 45 -9.54 14.33 6.31
C ARG A 45 -8.20 14.25 7.08
N PHE A 46 -7.19 13.60 6.50
CA PHE A 46 -5.88 13.44 7.13
C PHE A 46 -4.94 14.62 6.86
N GLU A 47 -5.35 15.59 6.04
CA GLU A 47 -4.52 16.72 5.61
C GLU A 47 -3.87 17.48 6.78
N ARG A 48 -4.63 17.69 7.87
CA ARG A 48 -4.17 18.38 9.08
C ARG A 48 -2.95 17.73 9.76
N PHE A 49 -2.70 16.44 9.50
CA PHE A 49 -1.61 15.68 10.11
C PHE A 49 -0.38 15.56 9.19
N ARG A 50 -0.49 15.91 7.90
CA ARG A 50 0.57 15.67 6.90
C ARG A 50 1.89 16.37 7.23
N THR A 51 1.80 17.58 7.78
CA THR A 51 2.99 18.37 8.19
C THR A 51 3.73 17.75 9.38
N LEU A 52 3.09 16.84 10.12
CA LEU A 52 3.66 16.12 11.26
C LEU A 52 4.28 14.78 10.84
N LEU A 53 4.13 14.35 9.58
CA LEU A 53 4.63 13.05 9.13
C LEU A 53 6.16 13.03 9.11
N TYR A 54 6.72 12.01 9.75
CA TYR A 54 8.16 11.89 9.95
C TYR A 54 8.72 10.64 9.27
N THR A 55 8.51 9.46 9.84
CA THR A 55 9.04 8.21 9.28
C THR A 55 7.94 7.29 8.80
N TYR A 56 8.08 6.78 7.58
CA TYR A 56 7.30 5.67 7.08
C TYR A 56 8.20 4.43 6.91
N LEU A 57 7.92 3.38 7.69
CA LEU A 57 8.54 2.09 7.58
C LEU A 57 7.57 1.09 6.96
N SER A 58 7.87 0.65 5.75
CA SER A 58 7.08 -0.35 5.01
C SER A 58 7.77 -1.71 5.08
N LEU A 59 7.13 -2.66 5.75
CA LEU A 59 7.53 -4.07 5.78
C LEU A 59 6.68 -4.85 4.76
N SER A 60 7.32 -5.38 3.72
CA SER A 60 6.67 -6.23 2.71
C SER A 60 5.39 -5.61 2.10
N GLY A 61 5.42 -4.32 1.76
CA GLY A 61 4.26 -3.62 1.19
C GLY A 61 4.06 -3.91 -0.30
N PRO A 62 2.88 -4.35 -0.79
CA PRO A 62 2.65 -4.61 -2.21
C PRO A 62 2.40 -3.31 -2.99
N HIS A 63 3.36 -2.38 -2.96
CA HIS A 63 3.18 -1.01 -3.45
C HIS A 63 2.97 -0.89 -4.96
N LEU A 64 3.50 -1.86 -5.71
CA LEU A 64 3.34 -1.99 -7.16
C LEU A 64 2.47 -3.21 -7.53
N GLY A 65 1.77 -3.78 -6.55
CA GLY A 65 0.95 -4.97 -6.71
C GLY A 65 1.77 -6.22 -6.99
N THR A 66 1.14 -7.21 -7.63
CA THR A 66 1.73 -8.54 -7.89
C THR A 66 1.81 -8.89 -9.38
N LEU A 67 1.57 -7.92 -10.27
CA LEU A 67 1.53 -8.09 -11.73
C LEU A 67 2.78 -8.81 -12.29
N PHE A 68 3.97 -8.38 -11.89
CA PHE A 68 5.24 -8.93 -12.38
C PHE A 68 5.86 -9.97 -11.45
N ASN A 69 5.04 -10.68 -10.67
CA ASN A 69 5.54 -11.73 -9.79
C ASN A 69 6.10 -12.91 -10.61
N SER A 70 7.38 -13.21 -10.41
CA SER A 70 8.14 -14.22 -11.15
C SER A 70 7.84 -15.68 -10.74
N SER A 71 6.98 -15.90 -9.75
CA SER A 71 6.69 -17.23 -9.21
C SER A 71 5.31 -17.75 -9.66
N GLY A 72 5.28 -18.60 -10.69
CA GLY A 72 4.05 -19.18 -11.24
C GLY A 72 3.15 -19.89 -10.22
N LEU A 73 3.73 -20.62 -9.26
CA LEU A 73 3.00 -21.30 -8.18
C LEU A 73 2.33 -20.32 -7.20
N VAL A 74 2.98 -19.19 -6.89
CA VAL A 74 2.44 -18.15 -6.02
C VAL A 74 1.30 -17.41 -6.73
N ASN A 75 1.45 -17.12 -8.03
CA ASN A 75 0.39 -16.52 -8.83
C ASN A 75 -0.86 -17.41 -8.88
N MET A 76 -0.67 -18.73 -8.97
CA MET A 76 -1.76 -19.72 -8.91
C MET A 76 -2.41 -19.76 -7.52
N GLY A 77 -1.62 -19.73 -6.45
CA GLY A 77 -2.10 -19.69 -5.06
C GLY A 77 -2.87 -18.41 -4.74
N MET A 78 -2.40 -17.24 -5.18
CA MET A 78 -3.12 -15.97 -5.04
C MET A 78 -4.42 -15.96 -5.86
N TRP A 79 -4.42 -16.51 -7.08
CA TRP A 79 -5.64 -16.66 -7.87
C TRP A 79 -6.66 -17.59 -7.20
N LEU A 80 -6.21 -18.71 -6.64
CA LEU A 80 -7.05 -19.63 -5.85
C LEU A 80 -7.64 -18.93 -4.62
N MET A 81 -6.82 -18.22 -3.84
CA MET A 81 -7.29 -17.47 -2.67
C MET A 81 -8.25 -16.33 -3.04
N GLN A 82 -8.03 -15.63 -4.17
CA GLN A 82 -8.94 -14.61 -4.68
C GLN A 82 -10.29 -15.20 -5.09
N LYS A 83 -10.28 -16.36 -5.76
CA LYS A 83 -11.49 -17.06 -6.19
C LYS A 83 -12.26 -17.67 -5.01
N TRP A 84 -11.56 -18.08 -3.96
CA TRP A 84 -12.16 -18.68 -2.76
C TRP A 84 -12.62 -17.64 -1.72
N LYS A 85 -11.94 -16.50 -1.55
CA LYS A 85 -12.28 -15.50 -0.53
C LYS A 85 -13.07 -14.28 -1.02
N LYS A 86 -13.35 -14.11 -2.32
CA LYS A 86 -14.04 -12.91 -2.89
C LYS A 86 -13.60 -11.58 -2.23
N SER A 87 -12.33 -11.48 -1.84
CA SER A 87 -11.88 -10.35 -1.04
C SER A 87 -11.61 -9.17 -1.96
N CYS A 88 -12.40 -8.10 -1.79
CA CYS A 88 -12.22 -6.84 -2.51
C CYS A 88 -10.77 -6.33 -2.40
N SER A 89 -10.19 -6.36 -1.20
CA SER A 89 -8.81 -5.92 -0.95
C SER A 89 -7.76 -6.76 -1.67
N LEU A 90 -7.95 -8.08 -1.81
CA LEU A 90 -7.05 -8.93 -2.59
C LEU A 90 -7.11 -8.63 -4.09
N SER A 91 -8.30 -8.28 -4.59
CA SER A 91 -8.51 -7.89 -6.00
C SER A 91 -7.83 -6.55 -6.31
N GLN A 92 -8.02 -5.55 -5.44
CA GLN A 92 -7.41 -4.22 -5.56
C GLN A 92 -5.89 -4.26 -5.53
N MET A 93 -5.28 -5.14 -4.71
CA MET A 93 -3.83 -5.34 -4.68
C MET A 93 -3.25 -5.98 -5.93
N SER A 94 -4.04 -6.78 -6.64
CA SER A 94 -3.55 -7.59 -7.77
C SER A 94 -3.81 -6.93 -9.12
N PHE A 95 -4.24 -5.66 -9.15
CA PHE A 95 -4.71 -4.96 -10.36
C PHE A 95 -5.85 -5.70 -11.07
N LYS A 96 -6.70 -6.41 -10.33
CA LYS A 96 -7.81 -7.22 -10.87
C LYS A 96 -9.19 -6.68 -10.48
N ASP A 97 -9.22 -5.56 -9.78
CA ASP A 97 -10.45 -4.86 -9.42
C ASP A 97 -11.07 -4.11 -10.61
N HIS A 98 -10.34 -3.99 -11.72
CA HIS A 98 -10.85 -3.42 -12.96
C HIS A 98 -10.16 -4.04 -14.20
N VAL A 99 -10.87 -4.09 -15.34
CA VAL A 99 -10.34 -4.64 -16.61
C VAL A 99 -9.25 -3.74 -17.19
N ASP A 100 -9.46 -2.42 -17.19
CA ASP A 100 -8.44 -1.42 -17.47
C ASP A 100 -7.53 -1.21 -16.24
N PRO A 101 -6.20 -1.51 -16.31
CA PRO A 101 -5.27 -1.29 -15.22
C PRO A 101 -5.19 0.15 -14.72
N LYS A 102 -5.43 1.15 -15.59
CA LYS A 102 -5.42 2.57 -15.20
C LYS A 102 -6.62 2.95 -14.33
N GLN A 103 -7.65 2.11 -14.31
CA GLN A 103 -8.82 2.30 -13.47
C GLN A 103 -8.77 1.52 -12.16
N THR A 104 -7.77 0.65 -11.99
CA THR A 104 -7.55 -0.08 -10.73
C THR A 104 -7.26 0.86 -9.58
N TYR A 105 -7.65 0.45 -8.38
CA TYR A 105 -7.42 1.20 -7.16
C TYR A 105 -5.94 1.52 -6.95
N LEU A 106 -5.05 0.55 -7.16
CA LEU A 106 -3.63 0.72 -6.90
C LEU A 106 -2.98 1.73 -7.87
N TYR A 107 -3.40 1.73 -9.14
CA TYR A 107 -2.99 2.77 -10.10
C TYR A 107 -3.50 4.15 -9.68
N LYS A 108 -4.77 4.28 -9.30
CA LYS A 108 -5.34 5.55 -8.83
C LYS A 108 -4.64 6.05 -7.57
N LEU A 109 -4.31 5.15 -6.65
CA LEU A 109 -3.56 5.46 -5.43
C LEU A 109 -2.13 5.90 -5.74
N SER A 110 -1.49 5.33 -6.76
CA SER A 110 -0.13 5.74 -7.17
C SER A 110 -0.06 7.15 -7.75
N LYS A 111 -1.20 7.74 -8.14
CA LYS A 111 -1.30 9.13 -8.62
C LYS A 111 -1.60 10.14 -7.51
N LYS A 112 -1.89 9.68 -6.29
CA LYS A 112 -2.18 10.57 -5.16
C LYS A 112 -0.90 10.96 -4.42
N PRO A 113 -0.81 12.21 -3.93
CA PRO A 113 0.30 12.64 -3.10
C PRO A 113 0.27 11.86 -1.78
N CYS A 114 1.40 11.30 -1.40
CA CYS A 114 1.47 10.42 -0.23
C CYS A 114 2.86 10.35 0.36
N LEU A 115 3.79 9.77 -0.40
CA LEU A 115 5.12 9.46 0.12
C LEU A 115 5.92 10.74 0.32
N GLU A 116 5.68 11.79 -0.47
CA GLU A 116 6.37 13.07 -0.33
C GLU A 116 6.13 13.78 1.00
N TYR A 117 5.09 13.42 1.75
CA TYR A 117 4.83 14.03 3.06
C TYR A 117 5.75 13.51 4.16
N PHE A 118 6.38 12.34 3.97
CA PHE A 118 7.28 11.77 4.96
C PHE A 118 8.71 12.31 4.80
N LYS A 119 9.38 12.56 5.93
CA LYS A 119 10.80 12.93 5.96
C LYS A 119 11.70 11.74 5.67
N ASN A 120 11.36 10.56 6.20
CA ASN A 120 12.11 9.33 6.03
C ASN A 120 11.20 8.23 5.48
N ILE A 121 11.67 7.50 4.48
CA ILE A 121 10.96 6.36 3.90
C ILE A 121 11.90 5.16 3.91
N LEU A 122 11.50 4.10 4.61
CA LEU A 122 12.22 2.85 4.69
C LEU A 122 11.35 1.76 4.06
N LEU A 123 11.82 1.18 2.97
CA LEU A 123 11.13 0.11 2.25
C LEU A 123 11.89 -1.19 2.44
N ILE A 124 11.32 -2.11 3.21
CA ILE A 124 11.95 -3.38 3.56
C ILE A 124 11.22 -4.51 2.81
N ALA A 125 11.99 -5.23 2.01
CA ALA A 125 11.57 -6.49 1.42
C ALA A 125 12.18 -7.66 2.18
N SER A 126 11.46 -8.76 2.26
CA SER A 126 11.95 -10.02 2.84
C SER A 126 12.19 -11.06 1.74
N PRO A 127 13.38 -11.64 1.61
CA PRO A 127 13.63 -12.78 0.72
C PRO A 127 12.78 -14.00 0.98
N GLN A 128 12.29 -14.15 2.21
CA GLN A 128 11.43 -15.24 2.62
C GLN A 128 9.95 -14.95 2.33
N ASP A 129 9.60 -13.72 1.98
CA ASP A 129 8.25 -13.35 1.56
C ASP A 129 7.99 -13.84 0.14
N ARG A 130 7.19 -14.91 0.04
CA ARG A 130 6.80 -15.50 -1.24
C ARG A 130 5.59 -14.82 -1.85
N TYR A 131 4.91 -13.91 -1.16
CA TYR A 131 3.68 -13.27 -1.63
C TYR A 131 3.93 -11.93 -2.31
N VAL A 132 4.77 -11.09 -1.71
CA VAL A 132 5.07 -9.76 -2.23
C VAL A 132 6.40 -9.76 -2.98
N PRO A 133 6.41 -9.48 -4.30
CA PRO A 133 7.65 -9.40 -5.04
C PRO A 133 8.57 -8.30 -4.50
N PHE A 134 9.89 -8.56 -4.47
CA PHE A 134 10.89 -7.59 -4.02
C PHE A 134 10.74 -6.19 -4.64
N HIS A 135 10.54 -6.14 -5.95
CA HIS A 135 10.40 -4.88 -6.68
C HIS A 135 9.14 -4.11 -6.22
N SER A 136 8.07 -4.83 -5.88
CA SER A 136 6.85 -4.23 -5.33
C SER A 136 7.07 -3.73 -3.90
N ALA A 137 7.73 -4.53 -3.05
CA ALA A 137 8.09 -4.15 -1.69
C ALA A 137 8.98 -2.90 -1.61
N ARG A 138 9.89 -2.73 -2.58
CA ARG A 138 10.88 -1.64 -2.61
C ARG A 138 10.52 -0.48 -3.55
N ILE A 139 9.39 -0.53 -4.25
CA ILE A 139 9.01 0.48 -5.26
C ILE A 139 10.13 0.64 -6.31
N GLU A 140 10.52 -0.49 -6.91
CA GLU A 140 11.58 -0.56 -7.91
C GLU A 140 11.05 -1.08 -9.24
N LEU A 141 11.66 -0.63 -10.33
CA LEU A 141 11.43 -1.22 -11.65
C LEU A 141 12.07 -2.61 -11.72
N CYS A 142 11.32 -3.58 -12.23
CA CYS A 142 11.83 -4.93 -12.48
C CYS A 142 12.12 -5.14 -13.97
N LYS A 143 12.96 -6.13 -14.29
CA LYS A 143 13.33 -6.46 -15.68
C LYS A 143 12.13 -6.79 -16.56
N ALA A 144 11.06 -7.37 -15.99
CA ALA A 144 9.84 -7.67 -16.71
C ALA A 144 9.10 -6.39 -17.09
N ALA A 145 8.96 -5.44 -16.15
CA ALA A 145 8.34 -4.14 -16.40
C ALA A 145 9.11 -3.32 -17.46
N LEU A 146 10.45 -3.38 -17.45
CA LEU A 146 11.27 -2.67 -18.46
C LEU A 146 11.11 -3.21 -19.89
N LYS A 147 10.63 -4.44 -20.04
CA LYS A 147 10.40 -5.10 -21.33
C LYS A 147 8.94 -5.07 -21.76
N ASP A 148 8.07 -4.55 -20.89
CA ASP A 148 6.65 -4.47 -21.18
C ASP A 148 6.41 -3.34 -22.19
N THR A 149 5.71 -3.65 -23.28
CA THR A 149 5.33 -2.71 -24.33
C THR A 149 3.83 -2.51 -24.40
N VAL A 150 3.08 -3.21 -23.53
CA VAL A 150 1.61 -3.27 -23.56
C VAL A 150 1.00 -2.21 -22.65
N TYR A 151 1.65 -1.92 -21.52
CA TYR A 151 1.19 -0.97 -20.51
C TYR A 151 2.12 0.24 -20.36
#